data_AF-A0A2V8XH12-F1
#
_entry.id   AF-A0A2V8XH12-F1
#
_cell.length_a   1.000
_cell.length_b   1.000
_cell.length_c   1.000
_cell.angle_alpha   90.00
_cell.angle_beta   90.00
_cell.angle_gamma   90.00
#
_symmetry.space_group_name_H-M   'P 1'
#
loop_
_entity.id
_entity.type
_entity.pdbx_description
1 polymer ?
#
loop_
_entity_poly.entity_id
_entity_poly.type
_entity_poly.pdbx_seq_one_letter_code
_entity_poly.pdbx_strand_id
1 'polypeptide(L)'
;MKTVLARTYVVLSGLILVVVGIAGFFRHEMFNLTFPPTHNLFHLLSGAIALFAGFRRNANGPRLFGLIFGSVYTFVAIAGFAGLRDLGPIQLGLNLHFNVIHLGVGFLTLLAGFAIPKPTPLSPRSTEANHANFH
;
A
#
# COMPACT_ATOMS: atom_id res chain seq x y z
N MET A 1 -7.60 -19.03 -4.26
CA MET A 1 -8.25 -17.91 -4.97
C MET A 1 -8.07 -16.56 -4.27
N LYS A 2 -8.50 -16.37 -3.02
CA LYS A 2 -8.41 -15.08 -2.29
C LYS A 2 -7.00 -14.46 -2.23
N THR A 3 -5.98 -15.27 -1.96
CA THR A 3 -4.57 -14.81 -1.88
C THR A 3 -4.00 -14.36 -3.22
N VAL A 4 -4.41 -15.00 -4.33
CA VAL A 4 -3.94 -14.63 -5.67
C VAL A 4 -4.55 -13.29 -6.07
N LEU A 5 -5.86 -13.12 -5.86
CA LEU A 5 -6.54 -11.85 -6.15
C LEU A 5 -5.95 -10.69 -5.35
N ALA A 6 -5.74 -10.89 -4.05
CA ALA A 6 -5.17 -9.85 -3.19
C ALA A 6 -3.71 -9.52 -3.57
N ARG A 7 -2.91 -10.52 -3.96
CA ARG A 7 -1.56 -10.28 -4.49
C ARG A 7 -1.61 -9.48 -5.78
N THR A 8 -2.44 -9.87 -6.73
CA THR A 8 -2.61 -9.15 -8.01
C THR A 8 -3.00 -7.71 -7.75
N TYR A 9 -3.97 -7.48 -6.87
CA TYR A 9 -4.37 -6.14 -6.47
C TYR A 9 -3.19 -5.32 -5.90
N VAL A 10 -2.42 -5.88 -4.95
CA VAL A 10 -1.26 -5.17 -4.38
C VAL A 10 -0.20 -4.85 -5.43
N VAL A 11 0.10 -5.77 -6.35
CA VAL A 11 1.06 -5.53 -7.44
C VAL A 11 0.56 -4.45 -8.39
N LEU A 12 -0.71 -4.49 -8.80
CA LEU A 12 -1.30 -3.49 -9.69
C LEU A 12 -1.34 -2.11 -9.03
N SER A 13 -1.78 -2.02 -7.78
CA SER A 13 -1.74 -0.78 -6.99
C SER A 13 -0.31 -0.25 -6.87
N GLY A 14 0.66 -1.14 -6.65
CA GLY A 14 2.07 -0.79 -6.62
C GLY A 14 2.57 -0.19 -7.92
N LEU A 15 2.23 -0.82 -9.05
CA LEU A 15 2.61 -0.34 -10.37
C LEU A 15 1.99 1.04 -10.66
N ILE A 16 0.71 1.23 -10.35
CA ILE A 16 0.01 2.51 -10.52
C ILE A 16 0.67 3.61 -9.68
N LEU A 17 0.96 3.33 -8.40
CA LEU A 17 1.62 4.28 -7.51
C LEU A 17 3.02 4.68 -8.00
N VAL A 18 3.81 3.73 -8.51
CA VAL A 18 5.12 4.03 -9.11
C VAL A 18 4.96 4.91 -10.34
N VAL A 19 4.05 4.56 -11.26
CA VAL A 19 3.84 5.32 -12.50
C VAL A 19 3.35 6.74 -12.20
N VAL A 20 2.35 6.90 -11.33
CA VAL A 20 1.83 8.22 -10.94
C VAL A 20 2.88 9.02 -10.19
N GLY A 21 3.62 8.41 -9.27
CA GLY A 21 4.71 9.07 -8.53
C GLY A 21 5.80 9.59 -9.46
N ILE A 22 6.26 8.78 -10.41
CA ILE A 22 7.23 9.21 -11.43
C ILE A 22 6.65 10.32 -12.30
N ALA A 23 5.45 10.14 -12.85
CA ALA A 23 4.82 11.12 -13.74
C ALA A 23 4.62 12.48 -13.05
N GLY A 24 4.24 12.49 -11.77
CA GLY A 24 4.04 13.69 -10.98
C GLY A 24 5.30 14.54 -10.81
N PHE A 25 6.50 13.93 -10.80
CA PHE A 25 7.76 14.70 -10.78
C PHE A 25 8.03 15.46 -12.09
N PHE A 26 7.55 14.95 -13.23
CA PHE A 26 7.71 15.58 -14.55
C PHE A 26 6.53 16.47 -14.95
N ARG A 27 5.38 16.29 -14.30
CA ARG A 27 4.12 16.99 -14.56
C ARG A 27 3.50 17.39 -13.23
N HIS A 28 3.74 18.63 -12.82
CA HIS A 28 3.24 19.18 -11.56
C HIS A 28 1.71 19.31 -11.52
N GLU A 29 1.05 19.28 -12.69
CA GLU A 29 -0.41 19.25 -12.79
C GLU A 29 -0.87 18.23 -13.84
N MET A 30 -1.81 17.36 -13.46
CA MET A 30 -2.49 16.41 -14.36
C MET A 30 -3.92 16.19 -13.87
N PHE A 31 -4.91 16.08 -14.76
CA PHE A 31 -6.30 15.81 -14.39
C PHE A 31 -6.89 16.77 -13.33
N ASN A 32 -6.50 18.05 -13.37
CA ASN A 32 -6.84 19.08 -12.35
C ASN A 32 -6.35 18.75 -10.93
N LEU A 33 -5.31 17.91 -10.82
CA LEU A 33 -4.62 17.59 -9.57
C LEU A 33 -3.24 18.24 -9.59
N THR A 34 -2.88 18.95 -8.53
CA THR A 34 -1.51 19.42 -8.29
C THR A 34 -0.73 18.33 -7.56
N PHE A 35 0.47 18.00 -8.02
CA PHE A 35 1.28 16.91 -7.49
C PHE A 35 2.56 17.46 -6.82
N PRO A 36 2.52 17.84 -5.52
CA PRO A 36 3.71 18.26 -4.81
C PRO A 36 4.81 17.18 -4.85
N PRO A 37 6.09 17.56 -4.98
CA PRO A 37 7.20 16.60 -5.00
C PRO A 37 7.18 15.61 -3.82
N THR A 38 6.81 16.09 -2.64
CA THR A 38 6.69 15.27 -1.43
C THR A 38 5.55 14.25 -1.56
N HIS A 39 4.39 14.60 -2.12
CA HIS A 39 3.31 13.65 -2.39
C HIS A 39 3.75 12.56 -3.38
N ASN A 40 4.45 12.96 -4.45
CA ASN A 40 4.98 12.03 -5.45
C ASN A 40 6.01 11.06 -4.85
N LEU A 41 6.84 11.54 -3.92
CA LEU A 41 7.76 10.68 -3.19
C LEU A 41 7.01 9.64 -2.35
N PHE A 42 5.94 10.03 -1.66
CA PHE A 42 5.10 9.07 -0.92
C PHE A 42 4.47 8.03 -1.84
N HIS A 43 3.95 8.43 -3.01
CA HIS A 43 3.45 7.47 -4.00
C HIS A 43 4.54 6.52 -4.47
N LEU A 44 5.72 7.03 -4.83
CA LEU A 44 6.83 6.21 -5.33
C LEU A 44 7.31 5.19 -4.29
N LEU A 45 7.51 5.63 -3.04
CA LEU A 45 7.93 4.75 -1.94
C LEU A 45 6.86 3.70 -1.61
N SER A 46 5.59 4.11 -1.53
CA SER A 46 4.48 3.19 -1.27
C SER A 46 4.36 2.17 -2.39
N GLY A 47 4.51 2.59 -3.65
CA GLY A 47 4.48 1.72 -4.82
C GLY A 47 5.64 0.71 -4.83
N ALA A 48 6.86 1.16 -4.54
CA ALA A 48 8.02 0.27 -4.43
C ALA A 48 7.82 -0.79 -3.32
N ILE A 49 7.30 -0.39 -2.15
CA ILE A 49 6.99 -1.31 -1.04
C ILE A 49 5.88 -2.29 -1.44
N ALA A 50 4.85 -1.82 -2.15
CA ALA A 50 3.78 -2.68 -2.66
C ALA A 50 4.29 -3.75 -3.61
N LEU A 51 5.13 -3.39 -4.59
CA LEU A 51 5.75 -4.32 -5.53
C LEU A 51 6.64 -5.33 -4.81
N PHE A 52 7.47 -4.85 -3.88
CA PHE A 52 8.33 -5.70 -3.05
C PHE A 52 7.53 -6.67 -2.17
N ALA A 53 6.39 -6.24 -1.64
CA ALA A 53 5.48 -7.10 -0.88
C ALA A 53 4.75 -8.10 -1.80
N GLY A 54 4.30 -7.66 -2.97
CA GLY A 54 3.54 -8.43 -3.94
C GLY A 54 4.32 -9.56 -4.62
N PHE A 55 5.61 -9.35 -4.91
CA PHE A 55 6.44 -10.35 -5.58
C PHE A 55 7.00 -11.44 -4.64
N ARG A 56 6.84 -11.30 -3.32
CA ARG A 56 7.24 -12.35 -2.39
C ARG A 56 6.32 -13.56 -2.45
N ARG A 57 6.88 -14.75 -2.19
CA ARG A 57 6.15 -16.02 -2.24
C ARG A 57 5.08 -16.18 -1.15
N ASN A 58 5.27 -15.59 0.02
CA ASN A 58 4.32 -15.70 1.13
C ASN A 58 3.16 -14.68 1.04
N ALA A 59 2.07 -14.95 1.74
CA ALA A 59 0.90 -14.06 1.80
C ALA A 59 1.06 -12.90 2.81
N ASN A 60 2.12 -12.93 3.62
CA ASN A 60 2.36 -11.94 4.68
C ASN A 60 2.62 -10.55 4.14
N GLY A 61 3.44 -10.43 3.09
CA GLY A 61 3.77 -9.14 2.47
C GLY A 61 2.52 -8.40 2.01
N PRO A 62 1.71 -8.96 1.09
CA PRO A 62 0.50 -8.31 0.60
C PRO A 62 -0.50 -7.99 1.72
N ARG A 63 -0.59 -8.86 2.73
CA ARG A 63 -1.45 -8.64 3.91
C ARG A 63 -1.02 -7.41 4.69
N LEU A 64 0.24 -7.35 5.09
CA LEU A 64 0.78 -6.23 5.87
C LEU A 64 0.72 -4.93 5.08
N PHE A 65 1.05 -4.96 3.79
CA PHE A 65 0.89 -3.81 2.92
C PHE A 65 -0.55 -3.30 2.92
N GLY A 66 -1.52 -4.19 2.68
CA GLY A 66 -2.94 -3.87 2.68
C GLY A 66 -3.40 -3.21 3.98
N LEU A 67 -3.03 -3.80 5.11
CA LEU A 67 -3.40 -3.28 6.43
C LEU A 67 -2.75 -1.94 6.75
N ILE A 68 -1.46 -1.77 6.47
CA ILE A 68 -0.71 -0.56 6.81
C ILE A 68 -1.09 0.58 5.85
N PHE A 69 -0.84 0.40 4.55
CA PHE A 69 -1.03 1.48 3.57
C PHE A 69 -2.51 1.74 3.29
N GLY A 70 -3.36 0.72 3.38
CA GLY A 70 -4.81 0.91 3.35
C GLY A 70 -5.30 1.79 4.48
N SER A 71 -4.82 1.55 5.72
CA SER A 71 -5.14 2.41 6.86
C SER A 71 -4.59 3.82 6.68
N VAL A 72 -3.32 3.97 6.29
CA VAL A 72 -2.68 5.28 6.08
C VAL A 72 -3.45 6.12 5.08
N TYR A 73 -3.75 5.60 3.89
CA TYR A 73 -4.49 6.35 2.87
C TYR A 73 -5.93 6.64 3.27
N THR A 74 -6.60 5.71 3.96
CA THR A 74 -7.95 5.96 4.48
C THR A 74 -7.95 7.09 5.51
N PHE A 75 -7.01 7.08 6.46
CA PHE A 75 -6.92 8.12 7.49
C PHE A 75 -6.49 9.48 6.92
N VAL A 76 -5.52 9.51 6.00
CA VAL A 76 -5.11 10.74 5.31
C VAL A 76 -6.28 11.34 4.54
N ALA A 77 -7.08 10.50 3.85
CA ALA A 77 -8.28 10.97 3.17
C ALA A 77 -9.33 11.55 4.13
N ILE A 78 -9.62 10.86 5.23
CA ILE A 78 -10.57 11.34 6.25
C ILE A 78 -10.10 12.66 6.85
N ALA A 79 -8.82 12.77 7.22
CA ALA A 79 -8.24 14.02 7.71
C ALA A 79 -8.31 15.12 6.65
N GLY A 80 -8.10 14.79 5.38
CA GLY A 80 -8.25 15.71 4.26
C GLY A 80 -9.68 16.24 4.12
N PHE A 81 -10.69 15.39 4.25
CA PHE A 81 -12.10 15.83 4.29
C PHE A 81 -12.41 16.71 5.52
N ALA A 82 -11.71 16.50 6.63
CA ALA A 82 -11.79 17.34 7.82
C ALA A 82 -11.02 18.67 7.70
N GLY A 83 -10.42 18.97 6.54
CA GLY A 83 -9.75 20.24 6.26
C GLY A 83 -8.22 20.20 6.35
N LEU A 84 -7.62 19.05 6.65
CA LEU A 84 -6.17 18.90 6.60
C LEU A 84 -5.68 19.03 5.16
N ARG A 85 -4.68 19.88 4.92
CA ARG A 85 -4.01 19.99 3.62
C ARG A 85 -2.64 19.33 3.60
N ASP A 86 -1.92 19.44 4.70
CA ASP A 86 -0.53 19.05 4.84
C ASP A 86 -0.26 18.48 6.24
N LEU A 87 0.79 17.67 6.40
CA LEU A 87 1.19 17.13 7.70
C LEU A 87 2.37 17.93 8.26
N GLY A 88 2.08 19.09 8.84
CA GLY A 88 3.11 20.02 9.34
C GLY A 88 4.03 20.47 8.20
N PRO A 89 5.35 20.18 8.26
CA PRO A 89 6.28 20.55 7.20
C PRO A 89 6.18 19.64 5.95
N ILE A 90 5.37 18.59 5.96
CA ILE A 90 5.23 17.65 4.86
C ILE A 90 4.12 18.15 3.93
N GLN A 91 4.49 18.67 2.75
CA GLN A 91 3.52 19.14 1.76
C GLN A 91 2.85 17.98 1.02
N LEU A 92 1.64 17.61 1.44
CA LEU A 92 0.81 16.63 0.75
C LEU A 92 -0.14 17.29 -0.24
N GLY A 93 -0.52 18.55 -0.05
CA GLY A 93 -1.44 19.23 -0.96
C GLY A 93 -2.80 18.52 -1.08
N LEU A 94 -3.30 17.97 0.03
CA LEU A 94 -4.59 17.28 0.05
C LEU A 94 -5.70 18.21 -0.44
N ASN A 95 -6.51 17.68 -1.34
CA ASN A 95 -7.65 18.37 -1.91
C ASN A 95 -8.80 17.37 -2.11
N LEU A 96 -9.99 17.87 -2.45
CA LEU A 96 -11.18 17.04 -2.58
C LEU A 96 -10.95 15.81 -3.48
N HIS A 97 -10.34 16.00 -4.65
CA HIS A 97 -10.12 14.90 -5.59
C HIS A 97 -9.14 13.87 -5.04
N PHE A 98 -8.02 14.30 -4.42
CA PHE A 98 -7.12 13.37 -3.75
C PHE A 98 -7.81 12.63 -2.62
N ASN A 99 -8.63 13.30 -1.81
CA ASN A 99 -9.30 12.67 -0.68
C ASN A 99 -10.26 11.58 -1.15
N VAL A 100 -11.02 11.81 -2.23
CA VAL A 100 -11.89 10.79 -2.83
C VAL A 100 -11.09 9.59 -3.33
N ILE A 101 -10.00 9.83 -4.07
CA ILE A 101 -9.14 8.75 -4.61
C ILE A 101 -8.51 7.96 -3.46
N HIS A 102 -7.93 8.64 -2.47
CA HIS A 102 -7.27 8.01 -1.32
C HIS A 102 -8.26 7.26 -0.44
N LEU A 103 -9.49 7.77 -0.27
CA LEU A 103 -10.52 7.05 0.47
C LEU A 103 -10.89 5.76 -0.25
N GLY A 104 -11.17 5.81 -1.56
CA GLY A 104 -11.53 4.63 -2.35
C GLY A 104 -10.41 3.59 -2.39
N VAL A 105 -9.21 4.00 -2.85
CA VAL A 105 -8.07 3.08 -2.97
C VAL A 105 -7.58 2.62 -1.61
N GLY A 106 -7.50 3.51 -0.62
CA GLY A 106 -7.10 3.19 0.75
C GLY A 106 -8.04 2.16 1.38
N PHE A 107 -9.34 2.39 1.29
CA PHE A 107 -10.33 1.50 1.87
C PHE A 107 -10.35 0.12 1.18
N LEU A 108 -10.32 0.07 -0.16
CA LEU A 108 -10.24 -1.20 -0.89
C LEU A 108 -8.96 -1.97 -0.58
N THR A 109 -7.83 -1.26 -0.44
CA THR A 109 -6.54 -1.85 -0.05
C THR A 109 -6.58 -2.40 1.38
N LEU A 110 -7.25 -1.70 2.29
CA LEU A 110 -7.43 -2.13 3.67
C LEU A 110 -8.29 -3.40 3.74
N LEU A 111 -9.40 -3.43 3.01
CA LEU A 111 -10.26 -4.62 2.90
C LEU A 111 -9.50 -5.82 2.32
N ALA A 112 -8.68 -5.60 1.29
CA ALA A 112 -7.82 -6.65 0.72
C ALA A 112 -6.82 -7.19 1.77
N GLY A 113 -6.26 -6.31 2.61
CA GLY A 113 -5.41 -6.70 3.73
C GLY A 113 -6.12 -7.59 4.74
N PHE A 114 -7.33 -7.22 5.17
CA PHE A 114 -8.14 -8.03 6.10
C PHE A 114 -8.61 -9.36 5.50
N ALA A 115 -8.84 -9.41 4.19
CA ALA A 115 -9.26 -10.63 3.49
C ALA A 115 -8.16 -11.70 3.40
N ILE A 116 -6.88 -11.36 3.63
CA ILE A 116 -5.78 -12.33 3.65
C ILE A 116 -5.63 -12.94 5.06
N PRO A 117 -5.73 -14.29 5.19
CA PRO A 117 -5.53 -14.96 6.47
C PRO A 117 -4.16 -14.70 7.08
N LYS A 118 -4.11 -14.66 8.42
CA LYS A 118 -2.84 -14.65 9.15
C LYS A 118 -2.12 -15.99 8.87
N PRO A 119 -0.83 -16.00 8.55
CA PRO A 119 -0.12 -17.26 8.41
C PRO A 119 -0.06 -17.99 9.74
N THR A 120 -0.28 -19.29 9.68
CA THR A 120 -0.10 -20.20 10.80
C THR A 120 1.39 -20.29 11.14
N PRO A 121 1.79 -20.05 12.40
CA PRO A 121 3.14 -20.38 12.86
C PRO A 121 3.40 -21.88 12.69
N LEU A 122 4.63 -22.26 12.31
CA LEU A 122 5.00 -23.67 12.25
C LEU A 122 4.90 -24.30 13.66
N SER A 123 4.35 -25.51 13.74
CA SER A 123 4.33 -26.28 14.99
C SER A 123 5.76 -26.70 15.38
N PRO A 124 6.13 -26.68 16.68
CA PRO A 124 7.47 -27.06 17.15
C PRO A 124 7.98 -28.41 16.63
N ARG A 125 7.10 -29.41 16.44
CA ARG A 125 7.45 -30.74 15.90
C ARG A 125 8.01 -30.71 14.48
N SER A 126 7.59 -29.75 13.66
CA SER A 126 8.11 -29.62 12.29
C SER A 126 9.54 -29.08 12.24
N THR A 127 9.97 -28.40 13.31
CA THR A 127 11.33 -27.91 13.46
C THR A 127 12.26 -29.06 13.82
N GLU A 128 11.90 -29.90 14.79
CA GLU A 128 12.70 -31.07 15.21
C GLU A 128 12.92 -32.09 14.09
N ALA A 129 11.88 -32.38 13.30
CA ALA A 129 11.99 -33.29 12.16
C ALA A 129 12.93 -32.79 11.05
N ASN A 130 13.09 -31.47 10.89
CA ASN A 130 14.05 -30.92 9.93
C ASN A 130 15.48 -30.99 10.44
N HIS A 131 15.73 -30.96 11.76
CA HIS A 131 17.07 -31.12 12.33
C HIS A 131 17.52 -32.58 12.39
N ALA A 132 16.60 -33.53 12.54
CA ALA A 132 16.92 -34.96 12.58
C ALA A 132 17.34 -35.57 11.22
N ASN A 133 17.07 -34.90 10.10
CA ASN A 133 17.41 -35.38 8.76
C ASN A 133 18.78 -34.87 8.23
N PHE A 134 19.56 -34.17 9.06
CA PHE A 134 20.91 -33.68 8.71
C PHE A 134 22.03 -34.37 9.50
N HIS A 135 21.77 -35.53 10.10
CA HIS A 135 22.75 -36.34 10.82
C HIS A 135 22.89 -37.73 10.19
#